data_AF-A0A2V6V3H8-F1
#
_entry.id   AF-A0A2V6V3H8-F1
#
_cell.length_a   1.000
_cell.length_b   1.000
_cell.length_c   1.000
_cell.angle_alpha   90.00
_cell.angle_beta   90.00
_cell.angle_gamma   90.00
#
_symmetry.space_group_name_H-M   'P 1'
#
loop_
_entity.id
_entity.type
_entity.pdbx_description
1 polymer ?
#
loop_
_entity_poly.entity_id
_entity_poly.type
_entity_poly.pdbx_seq_one_letter_code
_entity_poly.pdbx_strand_id
1 'polypeptide(L)'
;MNLADALSEQATLEGVQWLLRSLGPRRAVREQLQALLPAPAMLGPCRLRQVSFKPGRKLTAHWEALVRIAGTEWHRARAVAVTWRLGDDADRRPEGNDLARIQTEAQRRGVAAPFRRLTADLPAWGMRIQVSPLDARFPQLVRLSDPRYARDMLAGAGGGASTQPRPRSYTVRSIRYHPGKRHVLRYDLLDAITPETVFAKLYTGEDGARAFGVARQAADWLAVHGGGATAARPLAWVAQDGVVLYPCVVGIPLSESLSRPGQRVARCVERAGAALHALHRLPPAVAGPLPRHDFAAEVRKAADASGHIPVLLPSVRGAIRALLERAHEVHARLPQEPPTFTHGDFKVEHVWVTPGGPTLIDFDGCRLADPAYDVGRFLAYLLLWHVIHDRPGLKEAQDRFLVGYAPGAPEERLLRSRLYEAVQLVKIVRRVPLAHPEWVALTEQVIRRAQTVLHGLERRLGVPTSPLTVVMEGDHLPPRSATGQPGCSRISVGK
;
A
#
# COMPACT_ATOMS: atom_id res chain seq x y z
N MET A 1 0.51 -13.53 -28.30
CA MET A 1 0.90 -12.37 -27.49
C MET A 1 2.39 -12.47 -27.20
N ASN A 2 3.13 -11.39 -27.45
CA ASN A 2 4.53 -11.29 -27.11
C ASN A 2 4.74 -10.21 -26.01
N LEU A 3 5.97 -10.09 -25.51
CA LEU A 3 6.30 -9.13 -24.47
C LEU A 3 6.20 -7.66 -24.94
N ALA A 4 6.56 -7.40 -26.20
CA ALA A 4 6.53 -6.07 -26.80
C ALA A 4 5.12 -5.47 -26.74
N ASP A 5 4.14 -6.24 -27.21
CA ASP A 5 2.74 -5.83 -27.22
C ASP A 5 2.23 -5.59 -25.79
N ALA A 6 2.54 -6.49 -24.85
CA ALA A 6 2.07 -6.45 -23.47
C ALA A 6 2.61 -5.27 -22.65
N LEU A 7 3.74 -4.67 -23.07
CA LEU A 7 4.38 -3.56 -22.36
C LEU A 7 4.40 -2.25 -23.15
N SER A 8 3.92 -2.25 -24.40
CA SER A 8 3.92 -1.07 -25.29
C SER A 8 3.13 0.12 -24.73
N GLU A 9 3.24 1.28 -25.38
CA GLU A 9 2.39 2.44 -25.07
C GLU A 9 0.92 2.21 -25.43
N GLN A 10 0.66 1.25 -26.31
CA GLN A 10 -0.66 0.79 -26.77
C GLN A 10 -1.02 -0.58 -26.16
N ALA A 11 -0.43 -0.94 -25.02
CA ALA A 11 -0.64 -2.23 -24.39
C ALA A 11 -2.13 -2.47 -24.07
N THR A 12 -2.58 -3.70 -24.32
CA THR A 12 -3.94 -4.13 -23.99
C THR A 12 -4.00 -4.76 -22.60
N LEU A 13 -5.18 -4.72 -21.97
CA LEU A 13 -5.41 -5.43 -20.71
C LEU A 13 -5.14 -6.93 -20.86
N GLU A 14 -5.54 -7.54 -21.97
CA GLU A 14 -5.29 -8.94 -22.29
C GLU A 14 -3.80 -9.26 -22.35
N GLY A 15 -2.98 -8.41 -22.97
CA GLY A 15 -1.52 -8.55 -23.01
C GLY A 15 -0.89 -8.51 -21.62
N VAL A 16 -1.30 -7.54 -20.80
CA VAL A 16 -0.83 -7.42 -19.40
C VAL A 16 -1.28 -8.63 -18.57
N GLN A 17 -2.52 -9.08 -18.71
CA GLN A 17 -3.04 -10.23 -17.98
C GLN A 17 -2.42 -11.55 -18.45
N TRP A 18 -2.11 -11.70 -19.74
CA TRP A 18 -1.35 -12.82 -20.28
C TRP A 18 0.01 -12.93 -19.58
N LEU A 19 0.75 -11.81 -19.47
CA LEU A 19 2.06 -11.80 -18.81
C LEU A 19 1.98 -12.22 -17.32
N LEU A 20 0.87 -11.89 -16.65
CA LEU A 20 0.65 -12.17 -15.23
C LEU A 20 0.08 -13.57 -14.95
N ARG A 21 -0.80 -14.08 -15.83
CA ARG A 21 -1.68 -15.24 -15.54
C ARG A 21 -1.37 -16.46 -16.39
N SER A 22 -0.89 -16.29 -17.62
CA SER A 22 -0.71 -17.40 -18.56
C SER A 22 0.43 -18.33 -18.15
N LEU A 23 0.33 -19.60 -18.58
CA LEU A 23 1.26 -20.66 -18.18
C LEU A 23 2.71 -20.36 -18.58
N GLY A 24 2.95 -19.86 -19.79
CA GLY A 24 4.30 -19.60 -20.32
C GLY A 24 5.14 -18.65 -19.46
N PRO A 25 4.75 -17.37 -19.30
CA PRO A 25 5.47 -16.41 -18.46
C PRO A 25 5.61 -16.87 -17.01
N ARG A 26 4.56 -17.48 -16.44
CA ARG A 26 4.60 -18.01 -15.06
C ARG A 26 5.55 -19.19 -14.91
N ARG A 27 5.64 -20.06 -15.91
CA ARG A 27 6.59 -21.16 -15.96
C ARG A 27 8.02 -20.63 -16.03
N ALA A 28 8.30 -19.67 -16.91
CA ALA A 28 9.61 -19.03 -17.00
C ALA A 28 10.05 -18.42 -15.66
N VAL A 29 9.17 -17.67 -14.99
CA VAL A 29 9.42 -17.13 -13.64
C VAL A 29 9.76 -18.24 -12.64
N ARG A 30 8.95 -19.32 -12.61
CA ARG A 30 9.13 -20.41 -11.64
C ARG A 30 10.41 -21.19 -11.90
N GLU A 31 10.72 -21.51 -13.16
CA GLU A 31 11.95 -22.21 -13.55
C GLU A 31 13.18 -21.40 -13.14
N GLN A 32 13.16 -20.08 -13.36
CA GLN A 32 14.27 -19.23 -12.93
C GLN A 32 14.39 -19.10 -11.42
N LEU A 33 13.28 -18.93 -10.70
CA LEU A 33 13.31 -18.93 -9.24
C LEU A 33 13.82 -20.26 -8.67
N GLN A 34 13.47 -21.39 -9.30
CA GLN A 34 13.97 -22.71 -8.92
C GLN A 34 15.47 -22.85 -9.24
N ALA A 35 15.96 -22.30 -10.35
CA ALA A 35 17.38 -22.33 -10.71
C ALA A 35 18.27 -21.50 -9.76
N LEU A 36 17.70 -20.53 -9.04
CA LEU A 36 18.39 -19.78 -7.99
C LEU A 36 18.56 -20.58 -6.69
N LEU A 37 17.88 -21.73 -6.53
CA LEU A 37 17.95 -22.60 -5.37
C LEU A 37 18.96 -23.75 -5.56
N PRO A 38 19.65 -24.19 -4.48
CA PRO A 38 20.41 -25.44 -4.48
C PRO A 38 19.46 -26.65 -4.54
N ALA A 39 19.88 -27.75 -5.16
CA ALA A 39 19.27 -29.04 -4.85
C ALA A 39 19.61 -29.43 -3.40
N PRO A 40 18.68 -29.99 -2.59
CA PRO A 40 17.31 -30.40 -2.93
C PRO A 40 16.21 -29.37 -2.51
N ALA A 41 16.56 -28.08 -2.33
CA ALA A 41 15.56 -27.05 -2.00
C ALA A 41 14.58 -26.86 -3.16
N MET A 42 13.28 -26.75 -2.84
CA MET A 42 12.22 -26.70 -3.83
C MET A 42 11.35 -25.46 -3.68
N LEU A 43 10.99 -24.87 -4.81
CA LEU A 43 10.07 -23.76 -4.92
C LEU A 43 8.63 -24.28 -4.78
N GLY A 44 7.99 -23.91 -3.68
CA GLY A 44 6.57 -24.13 -3.43
C GLY A 44 5.67 -23.11 -4.14
N PRO A 45 4.46 -22.86 -3.60
CA PRO A 45 3.53 -21.87 -4.14
C PRO A 45 4.14 -20.46 -4.18
N CYS A 46 3.82 -19.71 -5.24
CA CYS A 46 4.17 -18.30 -5.38
C CYS A 46 2.88 -17.47 -5.43
N ARG A 47 2.70 -16.56 -4.46
CA ARG A 47 1.49 -15.74 -4.34
C ARG A 47 1.75 -14.34 -4.84
N LEU A 48 0.99 -13.88 -5.84
CA LEU A 48 1.07 -12.51 -6.34
C LEU A 48 0.49 -11.54 -5.31
N ARG A 49 1.30 -10.58 -4.88
CA ARG A 49 0.93 -9.60 -3.85
C ARG A 49 0.57 -8.25 -4.45
N GLN A 50 1.33 -7.79 -5.44
CA GLN A 50 1.07 -6.50 -6.08
C GLN A 50 1.66 -6.42 -7.48
N VAL A 51 0.96 -5.75 -8.38
CA VAL A 51 1.48 -5.37 -9.70
C VAL A 51 1.55 -3.85 -9.79
N SER A 52 2.57 -3.34 -10.47
CA SER A 52 2.62 -1.96 -10.95
C SER A 52 2.96 -1.95 -12.43
N PHE A 53 2.18 -1.23 -13.21
CA PHE A 53 2.35 -1.14 -14.65
C PHE A 53 2.62 0.31 -15.07
N LYS A 54 3.59 0.49 -15.97
CA LYS A 54 3.91 1.74 -16.65
C LYS A 54 4.01 1.42 -18.15
N PRO A 55 2.98 1.77 -18.95
CA PRO A 55 2.99 1.58 -20.41
C PRO A 55 4.26 2.14 -21.05
N GLY A 56 4.75 1.46 -22.09
CA GLY A 56 5.98 1.78 -22.81
C GLY A 56 7.28 1.56 -22.02
N ARG A 57 7.21 1.22 -20.72
CA ARG A 57 8.39 1.18 -19.84
C ARG A 57 8.58 -0.17 -19.16
N LYS A 58 7.66 -0.52 -18.25
CA LYS A 58 7.82 -1.72 -17.42
C LYS A 58 6.55 -2.19 -16.73
N LEU A 59 6.54 -3.49 -16.45
CA LEU A 59 5.64 -4.11 -15.48
C LEU A 59 6.47 -4.70 -14.34
N THR A 60 6.08 -4.46 -13.09
CA THR A 60 6.70 -5.09 -11.92
C THR A 60 5.65 -5.84 -11.11
N ALA A 61 5.84 -7.15 -10.94
CA ALA A 61 5.08 -8.01 -10.05
C ALA A 61 5.87 -8.31 -8.77
N HIS A 62 5.21 -8.23 -7.63
CA HIS A 62 5.77 -8.59 -6.32
C HIS A 62 5.10 -9.87 -5.86
N TRP A 63 5.90 -10.89 -5.59
CA TRP A 63 5.48 -12.21 -5.14
C TRP A 63 5.98 -12.51 -3.74
N GLU A 64 5.24 -13.38 -3.07
CA GLU A 64 5.74 -14.15 -1.95
C GLU A 64 5.92 -15.60 -2.43
N ALA A 65 7.18 -16.04 -2.50
CA ALA A 65 7.56 -17.39 -2.85
C ALA A 65 7.75 -18.21 -1.57
N LEU A 66 7.05 -19.34 -1.45
CA LEU A 66 7.34 -20.32 -0.41
C LEU A 66 8.47 -21.22 -0.89
N VAL A 67 9.52 -21.38 -0.08
CA VAL A 67 10.65 -22.23 -0.40
C VAL A 67 10.79 -23.30 0.67
N ARG A 68 10.74 -24.57 0.26
CA ARG A 68 10.97 -25.70 1.16
C ARG A 68 12.46 -25.83 1.44
N ILE A 69 12.82 -25.84 2.71
CA ILE A 69 14.21 -26.01 3.13
C ILE A 69 14.56 -27.51 3.07
N ALA A 70 15.67 -27.84 2.43
CA ALA A 70 16.20 -29.19 2.29
C ALA A 70 16.27 -29.91 3.66
N GLY A 71 15.82 -31.17 3.70
CA GLY A 71 15.82 -31.98 4.93
C GLY A 71 14.72 -31.61 5.93
N THR A 72 13.78 -30.73 5.57
CA THR A 72 12.66 -30.35 6.43
C THR A 72 11.34 -30.23 5.66
N GLU A 73 10.21 -30.32 6.36
CA GLU A 73 8.89 -29.96 5.81
C GLU A 73 8.62 -28.45 5.87
N TRP A 74 9.52 -27.68 6.49
CA TRP A 74 9.37 -26.26 6.72
C TRP A 74 9.50 -25.44 5.43
N HIS A 75 8.56 -24.52 5.25
CA HIS A 75 8.59 -23.55 4.17
C HIS A 75 9.02 -22.19 4.70
N ARG A 76 9.94 -21.54 3.99
CA ARG A 76 10.33 -20.15 4.26
C ARG A 76 9.75 -19.23 3.19
N ALA A 77 8.97 -18.25 3.62
CA ALA A 77 8.47 -17.21 2.72
C ALA A 77 9.61 -16.26 2.31
N ARG A 78 9.65 -15.93 1.02
CA ARG A 78 10.64 -15.05 0.41
C ARG A 78 9.94 -14.03 -0.47
N ALA A 79 10.18 -12.76 -0.20
CA ALA A 79 9.67 -11.70 -1.04
C ALA A 79 10.52 -11.61 -2.32
N VAL A 80 9.84 -11.59 -3.46
CA VAL A 80 10.44 -11.57 -4.80
C VAL A 80 9.81 -10.43 -5.59
N ALA A 81 10.64 -9.66 -6.28
CA ALA A 81 10.19 -8.68 -7.26
C ALA A 81 10.64 -9.14 -8.64
N VAL A 82 9.72 -9.16 -9.60
CA VAL A 82 10.03 -9.47 -11.00
C VAL A 82 9.56 -8.33 -11.87
N THR A 83 10.50 -7.85 -12.68
CA THR A 83 10.28 -6.71 -13.56
C THR A 83 10.50 -7.14 -15.00
N TRP A 84 9.52 -6.87 -15.85
CA TRP A 84 9.66 -6.97 -17.29
C TRP A 84 9.80 -5.58 -17.89
N ARG A 85 10.69 -5.42 -18.87
CA ARG A 85 10.99 -4.14 -19.55
C ARG A 85 11.15 -4.35 -21.05
N LEU A 86 10.93 -3.29 -21.82
CA LEU A 86 11.21 -3.25 -23.25
C LEU A 86 12.64 -2.79 -23.51
N GLY A 87 13.42 -3.61 -24.21
CA GLY A 87 14.79 -3.29 -24.62
C GLY A 87 15.80 -3.16 -23.47
N ASP A 88 17.05 -2.87 -23.86
CA ASP A 88 18.08 -2.40 -22.95
C ASP A 88 17.81 -0.92 -22.63
N ASP A 89 16.80 -0.69 -21.77
CA ASP A 89 16.50 0.63 -21.24
C ASP A 89 17.80 1.22 -20.66
N ALA A 90 18.24 2.37 -21.18
CA ALA A 90 19.48 3.07 -20.83
C ALA A 90 19.54 3.47 -19.33
N ASP A 91 18.43 3.27 -18.61
CA ASP A 91 18.32 3.28 -17.14
C ASP A 91 18.98 2.06 -16.45
N ARG A 92 19.81 1.28 -17.17
CA ARG A 92 20.90 0.50 -16.55
C ARG A 92 21.86 1.48 -15.88
N ARG A 93 21.49 2.02 -14.71
CA ARG A 93 22.51 2.40 -13.74
C ARG A 93 23.46 1.20 -13.61
N PRO A 94 24.77 1.39 -13.55
CA PRO A 94 25.73 0.31 -13.33
C PRO A 94 25.62 -0.23 -11.88
N GLU A 95 24.43 -0.69 -11.49
CA GLU A 95 24.12 -1.36 -10.23
C GLU A 95 24.69 -2.79 -10.21
N GLY A 96 25.18 -3.32 -11.35
CA GLY A 96 25.67 -4.70 -11.45
C GLY A 96 26.78 -5.00 -10.44
N ASN A 97 27.77 -4.11 -10.32
CA ASN A 97 28.87 -4.26 -9.37
C ASN A 97 28.40 -4.09 -7.91
N ASP A 98 27.47 -3.16 -7.66
CA ASP A 98 26.91 -2.97 -6.32
C ASP A 98 26.05 -4.17 -5.88
N LEU A 99 25.20 -4.70 -6.76
CA LEU A 99 24.36 -5.85 -6.49
C LEU A 99 25.21 -7.12 -6.25
N ALA A 100 26.30 -7.31 -7.00
CA ALA A 100 27.22 -8.42 -6.77
C ALA A 100 27.84 -8.34 -5.36
N ARG A 101 28.34 -7.17 -4.95
CA ARG A 101 28.89 -6.92 -3.61
C ARG A 101 27.86 -7.16 -2.51
N ILE A 102 26.63 -6.66 -2.69
CA ILE A 102 25.51 -6.83 -1.74
C ILE A 102 25.12 -8.32 -1.64
N GLN A 103 25.10 -9.04 -2.76
CA GLN A 103 24.83 -10.47 -2.77
C GLN A 103 25.90 -11.26 -2.01
N THR A 104 27.19 -10.95 -2.22
CA THR A 104 28.28 -11.61 -1.47
C THR A 104 28.13 -11.36 0.03
N GLU A 105 27.76 -10.14 0.43
CA GLU A 105 27.47 -9.86 1.85
C GLU A 105 26.27 -10.65 2.37
N ALA A 106 25.20 -10.77 1.57
CA ALA A 106 24.02 -11.55 1.95
C ALA A 106 24.33 -13.05 2.11
N GLN A 107 25.25 -13.59 1.30
CA GLN A 107 25.76 -14.95 1.41
C GLN A 107 26.61 -15.11 2.67
N ARG A 108 27.56 -14.19 2.93
CA ARG A 108 28.41 -14.20 4.13
C ARG A 108 27.59 -14.19 5.42
N ARG A 109 26.51 -13.42 5.47
CA ARG A 109 25.59 -13.37 6.62
C ARG A 109 24.58 -14.51 6.68
N GLY A 110 24.53 -15.38 5.67
CA GLY A 110 23.56 -16.48 5.58
C GLY A 110 22.11 -16.04 5.34
N VAL A 111 21.87 -14.75 5.06
CA VAL A 111 20.51 -14.22 4.81
C VAL A 111 20.04 -14.47 3.37
N ALA A 112 20.96 -14.82 2.47
CA ALA A 112 20.62 -15.28 1.12
C ALA A 112 19.98 -16.68 1.12
N ALA A 113 20.39 -17.56 2.04
CA ALA A 113 19.93 -18.95 2.10
C ALA A 113 18.40 -19.02 2.19
N PRO A 114 17.72 -19.97 1.53
CA PRO A 114 18.31 -21.08 0.79
C PRO A 114 18.79 -20.71 -0.62
N PHE A 115 18.58 -19.48 -1.11
CA PHE A 115 19.02 -19.10 -2.46
C PHE A 115 20.54 -19.00 -2.56
N ARG A 116 21.11 -19.53 -3.65
CA ARG A 116 22.53 -19.35 -4.00
C ARG A 116 22.78 -17.99 -4.62
N ARG A 117 21.79 -17.46 -5.35
CA ARG A 117 21.81 -16.14 -5.98
C ARG A 117 20.48 -15.43 -5.69
N LEU A 118 20.53 -14.12 -5.51
CA LEU A 118 19.36 -13.29 -5.20
C LEU A 118 18.84 -12.53 -6.42
N THR A 119 19.44 -12.72 -7.59
CA THR A 119 18.98 -12.12 -8.83
C THR A 119 19.27 -13.00 -10.04
N ALA A 120 18.43 -12.85 -11.07
CA ALA A 120 18.61 -13.42 -12.40
C ALA A 120 18.06 -12.44 -13.44
N ASP A 121 18.77 -12.33 -14.56
CA ASP A 121 18.30 -11.64 -15.76
C ASP A 121 17.99 -12.70 -16.83
N LEU A 122 16.81 -12.58 -17.44
CA LEU A 122 16.35 -13.39 -18.57
C LEU A 122 16.10 -12.47 -19.77
N PRO A 123 17.14 -12.21 -20.60
CA PRO A 123 17.02 -11.31 -21.75
C PRO A 123 15.93 -11.72 -22.74
N ALA A 124 15.76 -13.03 -22.98
CA ALA A 124 14.70 -13.57 -23.85
C ALA A 124 13.28 -13.17 -23.42
N TRP A 125 13.10 -12.79 -22.15
CA TRP A 125 11.83 -12.32 -21.59
C TRP A 125 11.88 -10.86 -21.12
N GLY A 126 12.96 -10.11 -21.41
CA GLY A 126 13.16 -8.76 -20.86
C GLY A 126 12.99 -8.70 -19.34
N MET A 127 13.29 -9.82 -18.66
CA MET A 127 12.84 -10.10 -17.29
C MET A 127 14.01 -10.04 -16.31
N ARG A 128 13.83 -9.31 -15.21
CA ARG A 128 14.74 -9.31 -14.07
C ARG A 128 14.03 -9.80 -12.83
N ILE A 129 14.64 -10.75 -12.13
CA ILE A 129 14.21 -11.27 -10.83
C ILE A 129 15.14 -10.72 -9.75
N GLN A 130 14.55 -10.22 -8.66
CA GLN A 130 15.27 -9.84 -7.44
C GLN A 130 14.58 -10.47 -6.24
N VAL A 131 15.37 -11.12 -5.37
CA VAL A 131 14.92 -11.79 -4.15
C VAL A 131 15.42 -10.99 -2.95
N SER A 132 14.53 -10.72 -1.99
CA SER A 132 14.91 -10.09 -0.72
C SER A 132 16.04 -10.87 -0.04
N PRO A 133 17.08 -10.22 0.51
CA PRO A 133 17.20 -8.78 0.80
C PRO A 133 18.00 -7.94 -0.21
N LEU A 134 17.99 -8.27 -1.51
CA LEU A 134 18.86 -7.60 -2.50
C LEU A 134 18.31 -6.24 -3.00
N ASP A 135 18.96 -5.14 -2.65
CA ASP A 135 18.63 -3.81 -3.19
C ASP A 135 19.83 -2.85 -3.17
N ALA A 136 20.22 -2.32 -4.34
CA ALA A 136 21.33 -1.37 -4.46
C ALA A 136 21.09 -0.02 -3.78
N ARG A 137 19.83 0.44 -3.70
CA ARG A 137 19.49 1.70 -3.01
C ARG A 137 19.37 1.53 -1.49
N PHE A 138 19.26 0.28 -1.02
CA PHE A 138 19.15 -0.06 0.40
C PHE A 138 20.16 -1.17 0.76
N PRO A 139 21.49 -0.93 0.62
CA PRO A 139 22.51 -1.94 0.91
C PRO A 139 22.45 -2.43 2.36
N GLN A 140 21.94 -1.61 3.28
CA GLN A 140 21.72 -1.97 4.67
C GLN A 140 20.66 -3.06 4.89
N LEU A 141 19.77 -3.29 3.91
CA LEU A 141 18.71 -4.29 4.01
C LEU A 141 19.27 -5.69 4.30
N VAL A 142 20.48 -5.99 3.79
CA VAL A 142 21.18 -7.25 4.04
C VAL A 142 21.50 -7.44 5.51
N ARG A 143 22.18 -6.46 6.15
CA ARG A 143 22.51 -6.56 7.58
C ARG A 143 21.28 -6.49 8.47
N LEU A 144 20.27 -5.69 8.11
CA LEU A 144 19.01 -5.63 8.85
C LEU A 144 18.17 -6.92 8.73
N SER A 145 18.45 -7.74 7.72
CA SER A 145 17.83 -9.07 7.56
C SER A 145 18.53 -10.17 8.36
N ASP A 146 19.67 -9.87 8.96
CA ASP A 146 20.45 -10.79 9.80
C ASP A 146 19.90 -10.78 11.23
N PRO A 147 19.37 -11.90 11.74
CA PRO A 147 18.88 -12.01 13.12
C PRO A 147 19.86 -11.53 14.20
N ARG A 148 21.17 -11.75 13.99
CA ARG A 148 22.21 -11.35 14.96
C ARG A 148 22.33 -9.84 15.03
N TYR A 149 22.37 -9.21 13.86
CA TYR A 149 22.41 -7.75 13.76
C TYR A 149 21.12 -7.10 14.29
N ALA A 150 19.96 -7.68 13.97
CA ALA A 150 18.68 -7.20 14.48
C ALA A 150 18.64 -7.22 16.01
N ARG A 151 19.14 -8.30 16.65
CA ARG A 151 19.29 -8.39 18.11
C ARG A 151 20.16 -7.25 18.66
N ASP A 152 21.36 -7.08 18.10
CA ASP A 152 22.33 -6.10 18.62
C ASP A 152 21.82 -4.67 18.46
N MET A 153 21.20 -4.35 17.32
CA MET A 153 20.56 -3.06 17.06
C MET A 153 19.41 -2.78 18.04
N LEU A 154 18.54 -3.77 18.29
CA LEU A 154 17.42 -3.61 19.24
C LEU A 154 17.91 -3.42 20.68
N ALA A 155 18.97 -4.12 21.07
CA ALA A 155 19.60 -3.95 22.38
C ALA A 155 20.18 -2.53 22.53
N GLY A 156 20.85 -2.01 21.50
CA GLY A 156 21.39 -0.64 21.50
C GLY A 156 20.32 0.45 21.48
N ALA A 157 19.17 0.21 20.84
CA ALA A 157 18.07 1.17 20.77
C ALA A 157 17.24 1.28 22.07
N GLY A 158 17.30 0.27 22.95
CA GLY A 158 16.47 0.16 24.15
C GLY A 158 16.86 1.05 25.33
N GLY A 159 17.93 1.86 25.24
CA GLY A 159 18.25 2.93 26.18
C GLY A 159 18.13 2.57 27.67
N GLY A 160 18.86 1.55 28.14
CA GLY A 160 18.92 1.21 29.56
C GLY A 160 19.77 -0.03 29.84
N ALA A 161 20.72 0.10 30.76
CA ALA A 161 21.52 -1.01 31.28
C ALA A 161 20.60 -2.02 32.01
N SER A 162 20.11 -3.01 31.28
CA SER A 162 19.58 -4.23 31.87
C SER A 162 20.75 -5.18 32.10
N THR A 163 21.06 -5.36 33.38
CA THR A 163 21.89 -6.41 33.95
C THR A 163 21.48 -7.77 33.36
N GLN A 164 22.39 -8.33 32.56
CA GLN A 164 22.37 -9.63 31.88
C GLN A 164 21.00 -10.26 31.56
N PRO A 165 20.53 -10.22 30.30
CA PRO A 165 19.46 -11.09 29.84
C PRO A 165 20.02 -12.16 28.88
N ARG A 166 19.45 -13.37 28.96
CA ARG A 166 19.65 -14.48 28.00
C ARG A 166 19.77 -13.98 26.55
N PRO A 167 20.57 -14.64 25.69
CA PRO A 167 20.70 -14.24 24.29
C PRO A 167 19.35 -14.28 23.59
N ARG A 168 18.76 -13.09 23.38
CA ARG A 168 17.49 -12.93 22.65
C ARG A 168 17.69 -13.36 21.19
N SER A 169 16.90 -14.31 20.72
CA SER A 169 16.93 -14.75 19.33
C SER A 169 15.71 -14.22 18.56
N TYR A 170 15.93 -13.60 17.41
CA TYR A 170 14.84 -13.06 16.58
C TYR A 170 14.67 -13.87 15.29
N THR A 171 13.45 -13.97 14.79
CA THR A 171 13.22 -14.25 13.37
C THR A 171 13.01 -12.95 12.61
N VAL A 172 13.54 -12.89 11.39
CA VAL A 172 13.42 -11.72 10.52
C VAL A 172 12.65 -12.09 9.26
N ARG A 173 11.62 -11.31 8.94
CA ARG A 173 10.77 -11.49 7.76
C ARG A 173 10.54 -10.17 7.04
N SER A 174 10.61 -10.16 5.71
CA SER A 174 10.19 -9.01 4.92
C SER A 174 8.66 -8.95 4.83
N ILE A 175 8.08 -7.87 5.34
CA ILE A 175 6.65 -7.56 5.17
C ILE A 175 6.44 -6.74 3.89
N ARG A 176 7.39 -5.85 3.60
CA ARG A 176 7.40 -5.03 2.40
C ARG A 176 8.77 -5.12 1.75
N TYR A 177 8.79 -5.48 0.48
CA TYR A 177 9.99 -5.53 -0.35
C TYR A 177 9.67 -4.92 -1.71
N HIS A 178 10.03 -3.65 -1.89
CA HIS A 178 9.86 -2.90 -3.15
C HIS A 178 11.23 -2.35 -3.55
N PRO A 179 12.01 -3.11 -4.33
CA PRO A 179 13.34 -2.71 -4.73
C PRO A 179 13.42 -1.28 -5.28
N GLY A 180 14.42 -0.55 -4.82
CA GLY A 180 14.69 0.84 -5.13
C GLY A 180 13.69 1.84 -4.51
N LYS A 181 12.77 1.39 -3.65
CA LYS A 181 11.69 2.25 -3.12
C LYS A 181 11.48 2.17 -1.62
N ARG A 182 11.12 1.00 -1.07
CA ARG A 182 10.71 0.87 0.34
C ARG A 182 10.78 -0.55 0.86
N HIS A 183 11.20 -0.68 2.12
CA HIS A 183 11.29 -1.96 2.81
C HIS A 183 10.78 -1.85 4.23
N VAL A 184 10.09 -2.89 4.68
CA VAL A 184 9.65 -3.06 6.07
C VAL A 184 9.96 -4.50 6.47
N LEU A 185 10.74 -4.65 7.53
CA LEU A 185 11.04 -5.92 8.15
C LEU A 185 10.22 -6.08 9.43
N ARG A 186 9.89 -7.32 9.76
CA ARG A 186 9.28 -7.75 11.03
C ARG A 186 10.30 -8.61 11.76
N TYR A 187 10.54 -8.25 13.01
CA TYR A 187 11.37 -8.98 13.95
C TYR A 187 10.47 -9.58 15.02
N ASP A 188 10.45 -10.90 15.12
CA ASP A 188 9.69 -11.64 16.14
C ASP A 188 10.68 -12.30 17.10
N LEU A 189 10.57 -12.00 18.40
CA LEU A 189 11.39 -12.64 19.44
C LEU A 189 10.94 -14.11 19.62
N LEU A 190 11.88 -15.05 19.55
CA LEU A 190 11.62 -16.50 19.60
C LEU A 190 11.33 -17.01 21.02
N ASP A 191 12.02 -16.46 22.02
CA ASP A 191 12.03 -17.00 23.39
C ASP A 191 11.10 -16.26 24.35
N ALA A 192 10.12 -15.54 23.80
CA ALA A 192 9.27 -14.64 24.58
C ALA A 192 8.00 -15.36 25.07
N ILE A 193 7.75 -15.31 26.37
CA ILE A 193 6.47 -15.77 26.98
C ILE A 193 5.30 -14.97 26.37
N THR A 194 5.53 -13.71 26.02
CA THR A 194 4.62 -12.84 25.26
C THR A 194 5.24 -12.48 23.92
N PRO A 195 4.53 -12.59 22.78
CA PRO A 195 5.10 -12.29 21.47
C PRO A 195 5.57 -10.83 21.39
N GLU A 196 6.89 -10.61 21.47
CA GLU A 196 7.47 -9.28 21.25
C GLU A 196 7.82 -9.15 19.77
N THR A 197 7.09 -8.27 19.09
CA THR A 197 7.26 -8.00 17.67
C THR A 197 7.66 -6.54 17.47
N VAL A 198 8.74 -6.32 16.73
CA VAL A 198 9.20 -5.00 16.30
C VAL A 198 9.20 -4.92 14.77
N PHE A 199 8.76 -3.80 14.23
CA PHE A 199 8.83 -3.51 12.80
C PHE A 199 9.96 -2.52 12.53
N ALA A 200 10.82 -2.84 11.57
CA ALA A 200 11.88 -1.96 11.10
C ALA A 200 11.53 -1.42 9.71
N LYS A 201 11.32 -0.11 9.62
CA LYS A 201 11.01 0.59 8.38
C LYS A 201 12.25 1.33 7.89
N LEU A 202 12.69 1.00 6.68
CA LEU A 202 13.94 1.50 6.11
C LEU A 202 13.70 2.76 5.29
N TYR A 203 14.63 3.71 5.41
CA TYR A 203 14.65 4.97 4.70
C TYR A 203 16.02 5.20 4.05
N THR A 204 16.07 6.15 3.12
CA THR A 204 17.30 6.66 2.53
C THR A 204 17.44 8.14 2.89
N GLY A 205 18.65 8.59 3.23
CA GLY A 205 18.89 9.99 3.61
C GLY A 205 18.17 10.37 4.91
N GLU A 206 17.77 11.63 5.01
CA GLU A 206 17.18 12.21 6.23
C GLU A 206 15.67 11.94 6.42
N ASP A 207 15.03 11.28 5.45
CA ASP A 207 13.59 11.01 5.49
C ASP A 207 13.15 10.24 6.75
N GLY A 208 14.00 9.35 7.26
CA GLY A 208 13.68 8.56 8.44
C GLY A 208 13.69 9.36 9.75
N ALA A 209 14.59 10.35 9.90
CA ALA A 209 14.60 11.23 11.06
C ALA A 209 13.33 12.11 11.09
N ARG A 210 12.93 12.64 9.93
CA ARG A 210 11.67 13.37 9.77
C ARG A 210 10.47 12.49 10.09
N ALA A 211 10.40 11.28 9.54
CA ALA A 211 9.29 10.35 9.78
C ALA A 211 9.19 9.95 11.27
N PHE A 212 10.32 9.72 11.94
CA PHE A 212 10.37 9.46 13.38
C PHE A 212 9.82 10.62 14.19
N GLY A 213 10.30 11.84 13.93
CA GLY A 213 9.86 13.05 14.62
C GLY A 213 8.36 13.30 14.46
N VAL A 214 7.86 13.27 13.23
CA VAL A 214 6.43 13.50 12.93
C VAL A 214 5.54 12.44 13.59
N ALA A 215 5.89 11.17 13.49
CA ALA A 215 5.10 10.09 14.10
C ALA A 215 5.07 10.20 15.63
N ARG A 216 6.19 10.60 16.26
CA ARG A 216 6.26 10.84 17.70
C ARG A 216 5.34 12.00 18.12
N GLN A 217 5.40 13.13 17.42
CA GLN A 217 4.56 14.30 17.72
C GLN A 217 3.07 14.02 17.51
N ALA A 218 2.71 13.30 16.44
CA ALA A 218 1.33 12.88 16.22
C ALA A 218 0.82 11.92 17.32
N ALA A 219 1.68 11.01 17.79
CA ALA A 219 1.35 10.12 18.91
C ALA A 219 1.17 10.88 20.23
N ASP A 220 2.06 11.83 20.55
CA ASP A 220 1.93 12.67 21.75
C ASP A 220 0.67 13.54 21.68
N TRP A 221 0.37 14.10 20.50
CA TRP A 221 -0.84 14.88 20.28
C TRP A 221 -2.13 14.09 20.48
N LEU A 222 -2.21 12.88 19.88
CA LEU A 222 -3.39 12.02 19.99
C LEU A 222 -3.56 11.39 21.37
N ALA A 223 -2.47 11.19 22.13
CA ALA A 223 -2.58 10.74 23.51
C ALA A 223 -3.40 11.72 24.38
N VAL A 224 -3.32 13.02 24.09
CA VAL A 224 -4.04 14.08 24.82
C VAL A 224 -5.37 14.43 24.16
N HIS A 225 -5.39 14.57 22.83
CA HIS A 225 -6.53 15.14 22.08
C HIS A 225 -7.32 14.11 21.26
N GLY A 226 -6.90 12.85 21.22
CA GLY A 226 -7.42 11.84 20.29
C GLY A 226 -8.79 11.26 20.66
N GLY A 227 -9.37 11.60 21.82
CA GLY A 227 -10.71 11.15 22.20
C GLY A 227 -10.87 9.62 22.26
N GLY A 228 -9.81 8.92 22.69
CA GLY A 228 -9.75 7.45 22.70
C GLY A 228 -9.19 6.82 21.41
N ALA A 229 -8.70 7.62 20.47
CA ALA A 229 -7.82 7.18 19.41
C ALA A 229 -6.35 7.38 19.79
N THR A 230 -5.46 6.54 19.26
CA THR A 230 -4.02 6.63 19.47
C THR A 230 -3.27 6.57 18.14
N ALA A 231 -1.95 6.76 18.17
CA ALA A 231 -1.08 6.48 17.04
C ALA A 231 0.09 5.58 17.47
N ALA A 232 0.62 4.81 16.52
CA ALA A 232 1.80 4.00 16.76
C ALA A 232 3.01 4.90 17.01
N ARG A 233 3.41 5.00 18.28
CA ARG A 233 4.62 5.71 18.69
C ARG A 233 5.84 4.92 18.23
N PRO A 234 6.76 5.50 17.43
CA PRO A 234 8.00 4.81 17.08
C PRO A 234 8.86 4.61 18.34
N LEU A 235 9.57 3.48 18.39
CA LEU A 235 10.48 3.12 19.48
C LEU A 235 11.78 3.90 19.40
N ALA A 236 12.42 3.91 18.22
CA ALA A 236 13.71 4.54 18.02
C ALA A 236 13.99 4.86 16.56
N TRP A 237 14.89 5.82 16.35
CA TRP A 237 15.55 6.10 15.07
C TRP A 237 17.00 5.63 15.15
N VAL A 238 17.37 4.67 14.29
CA VAL A 238 18.74 4.16 14.16
C VAL A 238 19.38 4.83 12.95
N ALA A 239 20.05 5.96 13.20
CA ALA A 239 20.60 6.84 12.15
C ALA A 239 21.60 6.14 11.24
N GLN A 240 22.49 5.31 11.80
CA GLN A 240 23.50 4.55 11.05
C GLN A 240 22.92 3.67 9.95
N ASP A 241 21.69 3.18 10.15
CA ASP A 241 21.02 2.27 9.21
C ASP A 241 19.87 2.92 8.45
N GLY A 242 19.53 4.16 8.79
CA GLY A 242 18.37 4.81 8.22
C GLY A 242 17.06 4.08 8.58
N VAL A 243 16.92 3.58 9.82
CA VAL A 243 15.77 2.74 10.24
C VAL A 243 14.95 3.38 11.35
N VAL A 244 13.63 3.43 11.17
CA VAL A 244 12.69 3.70 12.26
C VAL A 244 12.10 2.39 12.76
N LEU A 245 12.20 2.16 14.07
CA LEU A 245 11.63 1.00 14.75
C LEU A 245 10.25 1.33 15.30
N TYR A 246 9.29 0.44 15.10
CA TYR A 246 7.92 0.57 15.59
C TYR A 246 7.51 -0.65 16.42
N PRO A 247 6.70 -0.48 17.48
CA PRO A 247 6.11 -1.61 18.16
C PRO A 247 5.05 -2.28 17.27
N CYS A 248 4.69 -3.51 17.61
CA CYS A 248 3.52 -4.14 17.01
C CYS A 248 2.22 -3.51 17.51
N VAL A 249 1.38 -3.05 16.58
CA VAL A 249 0.00 -2.67 16.90
C VAL A 249 -0.85 -3.93 16.93
N VAL A 250 -1.35 -4.29 18.12
CA VAL A 250 -2.19 -5.47 18.33
C VAL A 250 -3.64 -5.13 17.98
N GLY A 251 -4.09 -5.57 16.81
CA GLY A 251 -5.43 -5.31 16.32
C GLY A 251 -5.63 -5.88 14.91
N ILE A 252 -6.69 -5.42 14.24
CA ILE A 252 -6.99 -5.78 12.85
C ILE A 252 -7.12 -4.48 12.04
N PRO A 253 -6.53 -4.37 10.84
CA PRO A 253 -6.76 -3.23 9.97
C PRO A 253 -8.26 -2.99 9.74
N LEU A 254 -8.69 -1.73 9.70
CA LEU A 254 -10.09 -1.37 9.47
C LEU A 254 -10.56 -1.92 8.12
N SER A 255 -9.71 -1.90 7.09
CA SER A 255 -9.99 -2.50 5.76
C SER A 255 -10.48 -3.96 5.83
N GLU A 256 -9.92 -4.76 6.74
CA GLU A 256 -10.32 -6.16 6.94
C GLU A 256 -11.60 -6.23 7.77
N SER A 257 -11.69 -5.40 8.81
CA SER A 257 -12.83 -5.35 9.73
C SER A 257 -14.13 -4.89 9.05
N LEU A 258 -14.05 -4.12 7.97
CA LEU A 258 -15.20 -3.74 7.14
C LEU A 258 -15.96 -4.95 6.56
N SER A 259 -15.35 -6.14 6.53
CA SER A 259 -16.03 -7.38 6.10
C SER A 259 -17.08 -7.87 7.10
N ARG A 260 -16.98 -7.43 8.36
CA ARG A 260 -17.81 -7.87 9.48
C ARG A 260 -18.42 -6.64 10.14
N PRO A 261 -19.42 -6.01 9.51
CA PRO A 261 -20.04 -4.81 10.04
C PRO A 261 -20.66 -5.08 11.41
N GLY A 262 -20.57 -4.10 12.30
CA GLY A 262 -21.08 -4.20 13.65
C GLY A 262 -20.75 -2.95 14.47
N GLN A 263 -21.37 -2.81 15.63
CA GLN A 263 -21.28 -1.60 16.46
C GLN A 263 -19.83 -1.22 16.80
N ARG A 264 -18.96 -2.20 17.03
CA ARG A 264 -17.53 -1.97 17.30
C ARG A 264 -16.81 -1.33 16.11
N VAL A 265 -17.08 -1.81 14.90
CA VAL A 265 -16.47 -1.26 13.67
C VAL A 265 -17.02 0.14 13.39
N ALA A 266 -18.34 0.33 13.52
CA ALA A 266 -18.98 1.64 13.36
C ALA A 266 -18.39 2.69 14.32
N ARG A 267 -18.24 2.34 15.60
CA ARG A 267 -17.60 3.20 16.61
C ARG A 267 -16.13 3.47 16.29
N CYS A 268 -15.41 2.48 15.73
CA CYS A 268 -14.03 2.67 15.31
C CYS A 268 -13.92 3.66 14.14
N VAL A 269 -14.83 3.59 13.16
CA VAL A 269 -14.88 4.52 12.03
C VAL A 269 -15.19 5.94 12.50
N GLU A 270 -16.17 6.09 13.40
CA GLU A 270 -16.51 7.37 14.01
C GLU A 270 -15.32 7.97 14.78
N ARG A 271 -14.68 7.19 15.64
CA ARG A 271 -13.48 7.62 16.37
C ARG A 271 -12.29 7.92 15.45
N ALA A 272 -12.18 7.26 14.31
CA ALA A 272 -11.16 7.58 13.32
C ALA A 272 -11.40 8.97 12.69
N GLY A 273 -12.66 9.35 12.48
CA GLY A 273 -13.06 10.71 12.09
C GLY A 273 -12.65 11.74 13.14
N ALA A 274 -12.97 11.49 14.41
CA ALA A 274 -12.59 12.37 15.51
C ALA A 274 -11.05 12.50 15.66
N ALA A 275 -10.33 11.40 15.52
CA ALA A 275 -8.86 11.37 15.55
C ALA A 275 -8.25 12.22 14.43
N LEU A 276 -8.79 12.11 13.22
CA LEU A 276 -8.33 12.91 12.09
C LEU A 276 -8.62 14.40 12.30
N HIS A 277 -9.80 14.74 12.83
CA HIS A 277 -10.14 16.11 13.21
C HIS A 277 -9.14 16.66 14.23
N ALA A 278 -8.81 15.87 15.26
CA ALA A 278 -7.81 16.25 16.25
C ALA A 278 -6.43 16.46 15.61
N LEU A 279 -5.96 15.55 14.74
CA LEU A 279 -4.68 15.70 14.02
C LEU A 279 -4.62 16.99 13.19
N HIS A 280 -5.71 17.40 12.55
CA HIS A 280 -5.75 18.65 11.78
C HIS A 280 -5.56 19.91 12.62
N ARG A 281 -5.62 19.79 13.95
CA ARG A 281 -5.35 20.87 14.92
C ARG A 281 -3.95 20.81 15.53
N LEU A 282 -3.14 19.78 15.21
CA LEU A 282 -1.73 19.72 15.61
C LEU A 282 -1.00 20.93 15.00
N PRO A 283 -0.44 21.85 15.82
CA PRO A 283 0.22 23.03 15.28
C PRO A 283 1.40 22.64 14.38
N PRO A 284 1.51 23.21 13.16
CA PRO A 284 2.62 22.93 12.25
C PRO A 284 4.01 23.12 12.89
N ALA A 285 4.15 24.11 13.77
CA ALA A 285 5.38 24.36 14.51
C ALA A 285 5.80 23.19 15.41
N VAL A 286 4.84 22.42 15.93
CA VAL A 286 5.09 21.23 16.78
C VAL A 286 5.41 20.00 15.91
N ALA A 287 4.74 19.86 14.77
CA ALA A 287 4.94 18.73 13.86
C ALA A 287 6.30 18.74 13.14
N GLY A 288 6.99 19.88 13.13
CA GLY A 288 8.26 20.08 12.44
C GLY A 288 8.10 20.47 10.96
N PRO A 289 9.21 20.60 10.21
CA PRO A 289 9.15 21.02 8.82
C PRO A 289 8.44 19.97 7.97
N LEU A 290 7.33 20.37 7.37
CA LEU A 290 6.50 19.53 6.51
C LEU A 290 6.40 20.14 5.11
N PRO A 291 6.48 19.31 4.05
CA PRO A 291 6.30 19.81 2.69
C PRO A 291 4.88 20.34 2.52
N ARG A 292 4.72 21.40 1.73
CA ARG A 292 3.40 21.89 1.32
C ARG A 292 2.86 21.05 0.17
N HIS A 293 1.54 20.89 0.12
CA HIS A 293 0.87 20.15 -0.94
C HIS A 293 -0.49 20.77 -1.23
N ASP A 294 -0.63 21.33 -2.42
CA ASP A 294 -1.86 21.99 -2.87
C ASP A 294 -2.74 21.05 -3.72
N PHE A 295 -3.93 21.56 -4.07
CA PHE A 295 -4.90 20.84 -4.87
C PHE A 295 -4.39 20.52 -6.29
N ALA A 296 -3.71 21.47 -6.94
CA ALA A 296 -3.19 21.29 -8.29
C ALA A 296 -2.13 20.19 -8.34
N ALA A 297 -1.25 20.12 -7.34
CA ALA A 297 -0.29 19.04 -7.15
C ALA A 297 -0.98 17.70 -6.91
N GLU A 298 -2.14 17.68 -6.24
CA GLU A 298 -2.90 16.43 -6.08
C GLU A 298 -3.52 15.94 -7.39
N VAL A 299 -4.09 16.83 -8.21
CA VAL A 299 -4.64 16.48 -9.53
C VAL A 299 -3.55 15.99 -10.48
N ARG A 300 -2.38 16.65 -10.51
CA ARG A 300 -1.21 16.13 -11.26
C ARG A 300 -0.83 14.73 -10.80
N LYS A 301 -0.73 14.50 -9.48
CA LYS A 301 -0.47 13.17 -8.92
C LYS A 301 -1.57 12.16 -9.24
N ALA A 302 -2.83 12.58 -9.38
CA ALA A 302 -3.93 11.71 -9.77
C ALA A 302 -3.77 11.26 -11.23
N ALA A 303 -3.53 12.20 -12.14
CA ALA A 303 -3.28 11.93 -13.56
C ALA A 303 -2.06 11.02 -13.77
N ASP A 304 -0.93 11.33 -13.12
CA ASP A 304 0.29 10.52 -13.22
C ASP A 304 0.07 9.08 -12.76
N ALA A 305 -0.66 8.92 -11.65
CA ALA A 305 -0.83 7.62 -11.03
C ALA A 305 -1.89 6.75 -11.73
N SER A 306 -2.87 7.38 -12.38
CA SER A 306 -3.88 6.72 -13.20
C SER A 306 -3.50 6.60 -14.68
N GLY A 307 -2.34 7.11 -15.12
CA GLY A 307 -1.98 7.21 -16.53
C GLY A 307 -1.98 5.92 -17.35
N HIS A 308 -1.88 4.75 -16.71
CA HIS A 308 -2.01 3.45 -17.38
C HIS A 308 -3.47 3.02 -17.60
N ILE A 309 -4.42 3.60 -16.87
CA ILE A 309 -5.84 3.23 -16.95
C ILE A 309 -6.41 3.57 -18.34
N PRO A 310 -6.24 4.79 -18.89
CA PRO A 310 -6.73 5.10 -20.24
C PRO A 310 -6.06 4.31 -21.36
N VAL A 311 -4.89 3.73 -21.11
CA VAL A 311 -4.21 2.83 -22.06
C VAL A 311 -4.88 1.46 -22.05
N LEU A 312 -5.09 0.88 -20.86
CA LEU A 312 -5.71 -0.44 -20.71
C LEU A 312 -7.23 -0.45 -20.90
N LEU A 313 -7.88 0.70 -20.70
CA LEU A 313 -9.32 0.88 -20.83
C LEU A 313 -9.61 2.25 -21.50
N PRO A 314 -9.52 2.34 -22.83
CA PRO A 314 -9.71 3.60 -23.55
C PRO A 314 -11.07 4.25 -23.32
N SER A 315 -12.12 3.47 -23.04
CA SER A 315 -13.50 3.96 -22.80
C SER A 315 -13.58 4.97 -21.65
N VAL A 316 -12.73 4.88 -20.63
CA VAL A 316 -12.74 5.81 -19.48
C VAL A 316 -11.83 7.04 -19.66
N ARG A 317 -11.09 7.14 -20.77
CA ARG A 317 -10.14 8.24 -21.02
C ARG A 317 -10.79 9.61 -20.94
N GLY A 318 -11.88 9.80 -21.69
CA GLY A 318 -12.62 11.06 -21.73
C GLY A 318 -13.18 11.43 -20.36
N ALA A 319 -13.77 10.45 -19.67
CA ALA A 319 -14.33 10.62 -18.32
C ALA A 319 -13.28 11.05 -17.29
N ILE A 320 -12.10 10.43 -17.28
CA ILE A 320 -11.00 10.79 -16.37
C ILE A 320 -10.51 12.22 -16.66
N ARG A 321 -10.29 12.56 -17.93
CA ARG A 321 -9.81 13.90 -18.32
C ARG A 321 -10.82 14.97 -17.91
N ALA A 322 -12.08 14.81 -18.31
CA ALA A 322 -13.15 15.74 -17.99
C ALA A 322 -13.34 15.91 -16.48
N LEU A 323 -13.25 14.82 -15.69
CA LEU A 323 -13.35 14.89 -14.23
C LEU A 323 -12.23 15.73 -13.62
N LEU A 324 -10.97 15.52 -14.04
CA LEU A 324 -9.83 16.25 -13.48
C LEU A 324 -9.81 17.73 -13.89
N GLU A 325 -10.14 18.03 -15.15
CA GLU A 325 -10.33 19.41 -15.64
C GLU A 325 -11.44 20.10 -14.85
N ARG A 326 -12.59 19.44 -14.74
CA ARG A 326 -13.73 19.99 -14.02
C ARG A 326 -13.46 20.18 -12.53
N ALA A 327 -12.68 19.30 -11.92
CA ALA A 327 -12.27 19.43 -10.54
C ALA A 327 -11.47 20.72 -10.29
N HIS A 328 -10.69 21.22 -11.26
CA HIS A 328 -10.03 22.54 -11.16
C HIS A 328 -11.03 23.69 -11.14
N GLU A 329 -12.02 23.66 -12.03
CA GLU A 329 -13.04 24.71 -12.11
C GLU A 329 -13.90 24.79 -10.85
N VAL A 330 -14.29 23.64 -10.30
CA VAL A 330 -15.04 23.57 -9.05
C VAL A 330 -14.18 24.02 -7.86
N HIS A 331 -12.90 23.63 -7.83
CA HIS A 331 -11.96 24.06 -6.78
C HIS A 331 -11.86 25.59 -6.71
N ALA A 332 -11.75 26.27 -7.86
CA ALA A 332 -11.62 27.72 -7.94
C ALA A 332 -12.83 28.49 -7.39
N ARG A 333 -14.01 27.84 -7.29
CA ARG A 333 -15.25 28.43 -6.78
C ARG A 333 -15.49 28.17 -5.29
N LEU A 334 -14.74 27.25 -4.69
CA LEU A 334 -14.91 26.89 -3.29
C LEU A 334 -14.09 27.82 -2.38
N PRO A 335 -14.63 28.26 -1.23
CA PRO A 335 -13.86 28.99 -0.23
C PRO A 335 -12.64 28.18 0.21
N GLN A 336 -11.46 28.80 0.14
CA GLN A 336 -10.19 28.19 0.50
C GLN A 336 -9.92 28.34 2.00
N GLU A 337 -9.11 27.44 2.56
CA GLU A 337 -8.71 27.46 3.97
C GLU A 337 -7.19 27.33 4.10
N PRO A 338 -6.56 27.94 5.13
CA PRO A 338 -5.13 27.76 5.36
C PRO A 338 -4.73 26.27 5.51
N PRO A 339 -3.59 25.86 4.93
CA PRO A 339 -3.09 24.49 5.10
C PRO A 339 -2.81 24.17 6.57
N THR A 340 -3.21 22.97 7.01
CA THR A 340 -2.96 22.45 8.35
C THR A 340 -2.08 21.21 8.30
N PHE A 341 -1.71 20.68 9.47
CA PHE A 341 -1.13 19.34 9.55
C PHE A 341 -2.11 18.32 8.96
N THR A 342 -1.68 17.56 7.97
CA THR A 342 -2.44 16.44 7.39
C THR A 342 -1.63 15.16 7.51
N HIS A 343 -2.29 14.04 7.80
CA HIS A 343 -1.66 12.72 7.80
C HIS A 343 -1.14 12.36 6.41
N GLY A 344 -1.87 12.80 5.37
CA GLY A 344 -1.43 12.78 3.99
C GLY A 344 -1.31 11.40 3.34
N ASP A 345 -1.77 10.34 4.02
CA ASP A 345 -2.10 9.00 3.49
C ASP A 345 -3.15 8.30 4.39
N PHE A 346 -4.12 9.08 4.90
CA PHE A 346 -5.13 8.56 5.82
C PHE A 346 -6.15 7.69 5.08
N LYS A 347 -6.14 6.39 5.36
CA LYS A 347 -6.97 5.38 4.68
C LYS A 347 -7.27 4.20 5.60
N VAL A 348 -8.24 3.37 5.22
CA VAL A 348 -8.72 2.26 6.05
C VAL A 348 -7.66 1.20 6.36
N GLU A 349 -6.60 1.07 5.56
CA GLU A 349 -5.47 0.18 5.89
C GLU A 349 -4.54 0.75 6.99
N HIS A 350 -4.61 2.06 7.26
CA HIS A 350 -3.77 2.77 8.23
C HIS A 350 -4.50 3.07 9.54
N VAL A 351 -5.75 2.63 9.67
CA VAL A 351 -6.54 2.67 10.90
C VAL A 351 -6.66 1.25 11.43
N TRP A 352 -6.16 0.99 12.63
CA TRP A 352 -6.22 -0.34 13.25
C TRP A 352 -7.30 -0.38 14.33
N VAL A 353 -8.18 -1.37 14.24
CA VAL A 353 -9.19 -1.64 15.25
C VAL A 353 -8.54 -2.39 16.41
N THR A 354 -8.24 -1.69 17.51
CA THR A 354 -7.67 -2.29 18.73
C THR A 354 -8.72 -2.40 19.85
N PRO A 355 -8.41 -3.06 20.98
CA PRO A 355 -9.30 -3.04 22.15
C PRO A 355 -9.51 -1.64 22.75
N GLY A 356 -8.48 -0.78 22.74
CA GLY A 356 -8.54 0.57 23.31
C GLY A 356 -9.21 1.63 22.42
N GLY A 357 -9.35 1.35 21.13
CA GLY A 357 -9.87 2.29 20.13
C GLY A 357 -9.08 2.20 18.81
N PRO A 358 -9.33 3.10 17.84
CA PRO A 358 -8.52 3.13 16.64
C PRO A 358 -7.08 3.53 16.97
N THR A 359 -6.12 2.80 16.40
CA THR A 359 -4.70 3.20 16.39
C THR A 359 -4.28 3.54 14.97
N LEU A 360 -3.78 4.74 14.77
CA LEU A 360 -3.30 5.24 13.49
C LEU A 360 -1.85 4.83 13.25
N ILE A 361 -1.50 4.50 12.01
CA ILE A 361 -0.14 4.13 11.62
C ILE A 361 0.29 4.87 10.35
N ASP A 362 1.60 4.84 10.06
CA ASP A 362 2.20 5.32 8.81
C ASP A 362 2.08 6.83 8.55
N PHE A 363 2.84 7.61 9.32
CA PHE A 363 2.89 9.07 9.23
C PHE A 363 3.89 9.62 8.21
N ASP A 364 4.46 8.79 7.32
CA ASP A 364 5.44 9.24 6.31
C ASP A 364 4.84 10.22 5.30
N GLY A 365 3.53 10.09 5.07
CA GLY A 365 2.77 10.89 4.13
C GLY A 365 2.48 12.31 4.58
N CYS A 366 2.82 12.67 5.83
CA CYS A 366 2.42 13.92 6.45
C CYS A 366 2.94 15.14 5.71
N ARG A 367 2.11 16.18 5.69
CA ARG A 367 2.34 17.42 4.91
C ARG A 367 1.46 18.55 5.42
N LEU A 368 1.77 19.77 4.99
CA LEU A 368 0.85 20.90 5.10
C LEU A 368 -0.05 20.94 3.87
N ALA A 369 -1.34 20.69 4.05
CA ALA A 369 -2.33 20.68 2.98
C ALA A 369 -3.69 21.15 3.49
N ASP A 370 -4.65 21.34 2.59
CA ASP A 370 -6.05 21.52 2.96
C ASP A 370 -6.51 20.29 3.79
N PRO A 371 -7.05 20.47 5.01
CA PRO A 371 -7.55 19.35 5.83
C PRO A 371 -8.61 18.49 5.12
N ALA A 372 -9.35 19.06 4.17
CA ALA A 372 -10.29 18.32 3.32
C ALA A 372 -9.63 17.18 2.51
N TYR A 373 -8.30 17.26 2.30
CA TYR A 373 -7.52 16.24 1.60
C TYR A 373 -7.62 14.86 2.24
N ASP A 374 -7.40 14.77 3.56
CA ASP A 374 -7.42 13.48 4.26
C ASP A 374 -8.83 12.91 4.36
N VAL A 375 -9.83 13.77 4.54
CA VAL A 375 -11.25 13.38 4.59
C VAL A 375 -11.67 12.78 3.25
N GLY A 376 -11.42 13.51 2.16
CA GLY A 376 -11.71 13.02 0.80
C GLY A 376 -10.96 11.74 0.47
N ARG A 377 -9.71 11.62 0.91
CA ARG A 377 -8.94 10.36 0.76
C ARG A 377 -9.57 9.20 1.51
N PHE A 378 -9.96 9.40 2.75
CA PHE A 378 -10.58 8.33 3.55
C PHE A 378 -11.88 7.84 2.91
N LEU A 379 -12.74 8.77 2.49
CA LEU A 379 -14.00 8.46 1.81
C LEU A 379 -13.78 7.70 0.50
N ALA A 380 -12.79 8.11 -0.30
CA ALA A 380 -12.43 7.43 -1.53
C ALA A 380 -11.93 5.99 -1.27
N TYR A 381 -11.10 5.80 -0.25
CA TYR A 381 -10.63 4.46 0.13
C TYR A 381 -11.74 3.58 0.69
N LEU A 382 -12.64 4.12 1.52
CA LEU A 382 -13.84 3.40 1.95
C LEU A 382 -14.62 2.92 0.73
N LEU A 383 -14.92 3.80 -0.22
CA LEU A 383 -15.66 3.46 -1.43
C LEU A 383 -14.95 2.36 -2.24
N LEU A 384 -13.65 2.53 -2.51
CA LEU A 384 -12.87 1.55 -3.27
C LEU A 384 -12.92 0.16 -2.62
N TRP A 385 -12.76 0.07 -1.30
CA TRP A 385 -12.79 -1.22 -0.59
C TRP A 385 -14.18 -1.86 -0.61
N HIS A 386 -15.27 -1.08 -0.57
CA HIS A 386 -16.62 -1.63 -0.72
C HIS A 386 -16.88 -2.12 -2.15
N VAL A 387 -16.36 -1.41 -3.17
CA VAL A 387 -16.47 -1.82 -4.58
C VAL A 387 -15.67 -3.10 -4.87
N ILE A 388 -14.38 -3.14 -4.52
CA ILE A 388 -13.51 -4.29 -4.84
C ILE A 388 -13.95 -5.59 -4.14
N HIS A 389 -14.61 -5.48 -2.98
CA HIS A 389 -15.03 -6.64 -2.20
C HIS A 389 -16.54 -6.85 -2.15
N ASP A 390 -17.31 -6.12 -2.98
CA ASP A 390 -18.77 -6.18 -3.05
C ASP A 390 -19.45 -6.17 -1.67
N ARG A 391 -19.12 -5.15 -0.86
CA ARG A 391 -19.61 -5.03 0.52
C ARG A 391 -20.75 -4.01 0.62
N PRO A 392 -21.85 -4.34 1.33
CA PRO A 392 -22.88 -3.36 1.67
C PRO A 392 -22.37 -2.40 2.77
N GLY A 393 -23.14 -1.36 3.09
CA GLY A 393 -22.85 -0.51 4.26
C GLY A 393 -21.95 0.69 4.00
N LEU A 394 -21.64 1.01 2.73
CA LEU A 394 -20.75 2.12 2.40
C LEU A 394 -21.28 3.46 2.94
N LYS A 395 -22.57 3.74 2.75
CA LYS A 395 -23.17 5.00 3.15
C LYS A 395 -23.11 5.15 4.67
N GLU A 396 -23.47 4.10 5.40
CA GLU A 396 -23.43 4.04 6.85
C GLU A 396 -22.00 4.25 7.38
N ALA A 397 -20.99 3.64 6.73
CA ALA A 397 -19.59 3.83 7.10
C ALA A 397 -19.12 5.28 6.84
N GLN A 398 -19.49 5.87 5.69
CA GLN A 398 -19.17 7.27 5.38
C GLN A 398 -19.86 8.23 6.36
N ASP A 399 -21.14 8.01 6.65
CA ASP A 399 -21.93 8.81 7.59
C ASP A 399 -21.32 8.72 9.00
N ARG A 400 -20.96 7.52 9.47
CA ARG A 400 -20.29 7.33 10.76
C ARG A 400 -18.95 8.04 10.85
N PHE A 401 -18.14 8.00 9.79
CA PHE A 401 -16.88 8.73 9.76
C PHE A 401 -17.10 10.25 9.89
N LEU A 402 -18.08 10.78 9.15
CA LEU A 402 -18.40 12.20 9.16
C LEU A 402 -19.03 12.65 10.49
N VAL A 403 -19.83 11.80 11.16
CA VAL A 403 -20.32 12.07 12.53
C VAL A 403 -19.15 12.35 13.48
N GLY A 404 -18.05 11.60 13.37
CA GLY A 404 -16.87 11.83 14.20
C GLY A 404 -16.01 13.02 13.75
N TYR A 405 -15.93 13.30 12.45
CA TYR A 405 -15.05 14.34 11.91
C TYR A 405 -15.68 15.75 11.88
N ALA A 406 -16.97 15.85 11.58
CA ALA A 406 -17.67 17.10 11.32
C ALA A 406 -17.81 18.06 12.51
N PRO A 407 -17.89 17.63 13.79
CA PRO A 407 -18.02 18.56 14.90
C PRO A 407 -16.91 19.62 14.92
N GLY A 408 -17.29 20.89 14.81
CA GLY A 408 -16.36 22.04 14.77
C GLY A 408 -15.60 22.22 13.44
N ALA A 409 -15.88 21.41 12.41
CA ALA A 409 -15.35 21.61 11.07
C ALA A 409 -16.28 22.56 10.27
N PRO A 410 -15.74 23.53 9.51
CA PRO A 410 -16.55 24.36 8.61
C PRO A 410 -17.27 23.51 7.55
N GLU A 411 -18.49 23.91 7.17
CA GLU A 411 -19.26 23.20 6.15
C GLU A 411 -18.53 23.19 4.80
N GLU A 412 -17.86 24.29 4.47
CA GLU A 412 -17.05 24.46 3.26
C GLU A 412 -15.94 23.41 3.17
N ARG A 413 -15.36 23.02 4.31
CA ARG A 413 -14.35 21.95 4.36
C ARG A 413 -14.96 20.60 3.97
N LEU A 414 -16.18 20.31 4.39
CA LEU A 414 -16.88 19.07 4.02
C LEU A 414 -17.24 19.07 2.52
N LEU A 415 -17.57 20.22 1.94
CA LEU A 415 -17.76 20.39 0.49
C LEU A 415 -16.46 20.14 -0.28
N ARG A 416 -15.36 20.79 0.12
CA ARG A 416 -14.02 20.53 -0.47
C ARG A 416 -13.61 19.06 -0.32
N SER A 417 -14.00 18.39 0.76
CA SER A 417 -13.68 16.98 0.98
C SER A 417 -14.30 16.06 -0.08
N ARG A 418 -15.50 16.39 -0.57
CA ARG A 418 -16.14 15.65 -1.70
C ARG A 418 -15.41 15.90 -3.02
N LEU A 419 -14.89 17.10 -3.23
CA LEU A 419 -14.03 17.38 -4.39
C LEU A 419 -12.74 16.54 -4.35
N TYR A 420 -12.08 16.50 -3.18
CA TYR A 420 -10.93 15.63 -2.97
C TYR A 420 -11.29 14.16 -3.15
N GLU A 421 -12.43 13.68 -2.65
CA GLU A 421 -12.90 12.30 -2.84
C GLU A 421 -12.93 11.92 -4.33
N ALA A 422 -13.52 12.74 -5.19
CA ALA A 422 -13.57 12.49 -6.62
C ALA A 422 -12.16 12.38 -7.25
N VAL A 423 -11.26 13.32 -6.95
CA VAL A 423 -9.86 13.30 -7.43
C VAL A 423 -9.10 12.09 -6.87
N GLN A 424 -9.31 11.75 -5.60
CA GLN A 424 -8.70 10.59 -4.96
C GLN A 424 -9.18 9.29 -5.61
N LEU A 425 -10.45 9.16 -5.98
CA LEU A 425 -10.97 7.97 -6.67
C LEU A 425 -10.26 7.73 -8.01
N VAL A 426 -10.08 8.78 -8.83
CA VAL A 426 -9.28 8.68 -10.06
C VAL A 426 -7.86 8.25 -9.77
N LYS A 427 -7.24 8.81 -8.72
CA LYS A 427 -5.89 8.44 -8.32
C LYS A 427 -5.79 6.98 -7.88
N ILE A 428 -6.71 6.50 -7.04
CA ILE A 428 -6.61 5.19 -6.38
C ILE A 428 -7.22 4.06 -7.19
N VAL A 429 -7.93 4.32 -8.29
CA VAL A 429 -8.43 3.25 -9.18
C VAL A 429 -7.32 2.32 -9.68
N ARG A 430 -6.07 2.81 -9.75
CA ARG A 430 -4.87 1.99 -9.97
C ARG A 430 -4.66 0.83 -8.99
N ARG A 431 -5.38 0.84 -7.87
CA ARG A 431 -5.31 -0.19 -6.83
C ARG A 431 -6.28 -1.35 -7.10
N VAL A 432 -7.20 -1.24 -8.07
CA VAL A 432 -7.93 -2.39 -8.59
C VAL A 432 -6.90 -3.38 -9.15
N PRO A 433 -6.82 -4.63 -8.64
CA PRO A 433 -5.74 -5.54 -9.00
C PRO A 433 -5.76 -5.88 -10.49
N LEU A 434 -4.70 -5.58 -11.25
CA LEU A 434 -4.65 -5.83 -12.71
C LEU A 434 -4.93 -7.28 -13.12
N ALA A 435 -4.66 -8.23 -12.24
CA ALA A 435 -4.95 -9.66 -12.46
C ALA A 435 -6.40 -10.05 -12.14
N HIS A 436 -7.24 -9.13 -11.65
CA HIS A 436 -8.64 -9.39 -11.32
C HIS A 436 -9.44 -9.65 -12.60
N PRO A 437 -10.28 -10.70 -12.65
CA PRO A 437 -11.09 -10.99 -13.84
C PRO A 437 -12.02 -9.83 -14.22
N GLU A 438 -12.65 -9.20 -13.24
CA GLU A 438 -13.60 -8.10 -13.44
C GLU A 438 -12.93 -6.71 -13.40
N TRP A 439 -11.63 -6.64 -13.73
CA TRP A 439 -10.87 -5.39 -13.63
C TRP A 439 -11.52 -4.24 -14.40
N VAL A 440 -12.09 -4.51 -15.59
CA VAL A 440 -12.81 -3.53 -16.40
C VAL A 440 -14.02 -2.99 -15.65
N ALA A 441 -14.96 -3.85 -15.28
CA ALA A 441 -16.20 -3.47 -14.59
C ALA A 441 -15.93 -2.70 -13.29
N LEU A 442 -14.98 -3.16 -12.47
CA LEU A 442 -14.60 -2.49 -11.23
C LEU A 442 -13.97 -1.11 -11.48
N THR A 443 -13.10 -0.99 -12.50
CA THR A 443 -12.46 0.27 -12.86
C THR A 443 -13.50 1.28 -13.33
N GLU A 444 -14.39 0.88 -14.23
CA GLU A 444 -15.47 1.76 -14.70
C GLU A 444 -16.40 2.16 -13.55
N GLN A 445 -16.76 1.23 -12.67
CA GLN A 445 -17.60 1.53 -11.52
C GLN A 445 -16.95 2.58 -10.60
N VAL A 446 -15.65 2.49 -10.32
CA VAL A 446 -14.93 3.49 -9.53
C VAL A 446 -14.92 4.86 -10.21
N ILE A 447 -14.70 4.92 -11.53
CA ILE A 447 -14.73 6.18 -12.29
C ILE A 447 -16.14 6.78 -12.31
N ARG A 448 -17.18 5.97 -12.55
CA ARG A 448 -18.58 6.40 -12.47
C ARG A 448 -18.92 6.95 -11.09
N ARG A 449 -18.46 6.30 -10.02
CA ARG A 449 -18.64 6.81 -8.65
C ARG A 449 -17.93 8.13 -8.42
N ALA A 450 -16.72 8.31 -8.96
CA ALA A 450 -16.00 9.57 -8.90
C ALA A 450 -16.77 10.70 -9.60
N GLN A 451 -17.34 10.43 -10.77
CA GLN A 451 -18.24 11.35 -11.45
C GLN A 451 -19.47 11.65 -10.58
N THR A 452 -20.16 10.65 -10.04
CA THR A 452 -21.35 10.85 -9.19
C THR A 452 -21.06 11.77 -8.00
N VAL A 453 -19.91 11.61 -7.34
CA VAL A 453 -19.48 12.47 -6.23
C VAL A 453 -19.31 13.92 -6.70
N LEU A 454 -18.62 14.13 -7.83
CA LEU A 454 -18.40 15.47 -8.38
C LEU A 454 -19.72 16.14 -8.81
N HIS A 455 -20.59 15.45 -9.53
CA HIS A 455 -21.91 15.97 -9.93
C HIS A 455 -22.81 16.25 -8.73
N GLY A 456 -22.73 15.43 -7.68
CA GLY A 456 -23.43 15.67 -6.42
C GLY A 456 -22.97 16.97 -5.74
N LEU A 457 -21.67 17.26 -5.78
CA LEU A 457 -21.11 18.50 -5.28
C LEU A 457 -21.54 19.71 -6.13
N GLU A 458 -21.47 19.62 -7.46
CA GLU A 458 -21.89 20.70 -8.37
C GLU A 458 -23.35 21.12 -8.14
N ARG A 459 -24.25 20.14 -7.99
CA ARG A 459 -25.66 20.41 -7.69
C ARG A 459 -25.84 21.16 -6.36
N ARG A 460 -25.08 20.80 -5.33
CA ARG A 460 -25.12 21.50 -4.03
C ARG A 460 -24.60 22.92 -4.13
N LEU A 461 -23.66 23.18 -5.03
CA LEU A 461 -23.09 24.51 -5.26
C LEU A 461 -23.90 25.36 -6.25
N GLY A 462 -24.97 24.82 -6.86
CA GLY A 462 -25.73 25.51 -7.91
C GLY A 462 -24.93 25.79 -9.19
N VAL A 463 -23.84 25.04 -9.42
CA VAL A 463 -22.97 25.21 -10.59
C VAL A 463 -23.52 24.36 -11.75
N PRO A 464 -23.48 24.82 -13.02
CA PRO A 464 -23.90 24.02 -14.16
C PRO A 464 -23.20 22.65 -14.14
N THR A 465 -23.97 21.57 -14.04
CA THR A 465 -23.43 20.22 -13.95
C THR A 465 -22.78 19.83 -15.27
N SER A 466 -21.64 19.16 -15.20
CA SER A 466 -21.09 18.53 -16.42
C SER A 466 -22.05 17.42 -16.90
N PRO A 467 -22.09 17.07 -18.19
CA PRO A 467 -22.80 15.88 -18.62
C PRO A 467 -22.11 14.65 -18.02
N LEU A 468 -22.88 13.74 -17.42
CA LEU A 468 -22.35 12.41 -17.09
C LEU A 468 -21.90 11.76 -18.38
N THR A 469 -20.59 11.60 -18.57
CA THR A 469 -20.08 10.79 -19.67
C THR A 469 -20.46 9.36 -19.39
N VAL A 470 -21.54 8.88 -20.02
CA VAL A 470 -21.96 7.48 -19.94
C VAL A 470 -20.84 6.66 -20.58
N VAL A 471 -20.15 5.86 -19.77
CA VAL A 471 -19.30 4.79 -20.29
C VAL A 471 -20.28 3.79 -20.89
N MET A 472 -20.43 3.81 -22.22
CA MET A 472 -21.38 2.97 -22.96
C MET A 472 -21.19 1.51 -22.56
N GLU A 473 -22.25 0.88 -22.03
CA GLU A 473 -22.34 -0.58 -21.88
C GLU A 473 -22.47 -1.19 -23.28
N GLY A 474 -21.53 -2.06 -23.66
CA GLY A 474 -21.68 -2.96 -24.79
C GLY A 474 -22.35 -4.27 -24.34
N ASP A 475 -23.62 -4.41 -24.69
CA ASP A 475 -24.49 -5.58 -24.86
C ASP A 475 -24.32 -6.88 -24.02
N HIS A 476 -25.42 -7.13 -23.29
CA HIS A 476 -26.08 -8.41 -22.97
C HIS A 476 -25.35 -9.49 -22.13
N LEU A 477 -25.70 -9.53 -20.84
CA LEU A 477 -25.81 -10.78 -20.08
C LEU A 477 -27.26 -10.95 -19.60
N PRO A 478 -27.96 -12.08 -19.87
CA PRO A 478 -29.32 -12.28 -19.39
C PRO A 478 -29.34 -12.53 -17.87
N PRO A 479 -30.48 -12.36 -17.20
CA PRO A 479 -30.58 -12.54 -15.75
C PRO A 479 -30.27 -13.99 -15.37
N ARG A 480 -29.38 -14.18 -14.39
CA ARG A 480 -29.14 -15.48 -13.79
C ARG A 480 -30.38 -15.91 -13.01
N SER A 481 -31.07 -16.92 -13.51
CA SER A 481 -32.08 -17.69 -12.80
C SER A 481 -31.50 -18.32 -11.54
N ALA A 482 -32.18 -18.11 -10.42
CA ALA A 482 -31.91 -18.79 -9.17
C ALA A 482 -32.39 -20.24 -9.23
N THR A 483 -31.46 -21.21 -9.31
CA THR A 483 -31.67 -22.59 -8.87
C THR A 483 -30.33 -23.32 -8.77
N GLY A 484 -30.13 -24.07 -7.68
CA GLY A 484 -29.10 -25.11 -7.59
C GLY A 484 -28.05 -24.93 -6.48
N GLN A 485 -28.38 -25.37 -5.26
CA GLN A 485 -27.37 -25.87 -4.31
C GLN A 485 -26.51 -26.97 -4.99
N PRO A 486 -25.27 -27.14 -4.54
CA PRO A 486 -25.04 -28.39 -3.80
C PRO A 486 -24.07 -28.25 -2.61
N GLY A 487 -24.36 -29.06 -1.59
CA GLY A 487 -23.32 -29.91 -1.00
C GLY A 487 -22.49 -29.32 0.13
N CYS A 488 -23.07 -29.30 1.33
CA CYS A 488 -22.34 -29.36 2.58
C CYS A 488 -21.42 -30.59 2.59
N SER A 489 -20.13 -30.43 2.88
CA SER A 489 -19.25 -31.54 3.25
C SER A 489 -18.29 -31.06 4.34
N ARG A 490 -18.73 -31.26 5.59
CA ARG A 490 -17.87 -31.27 6.78
C ARG A 490 -16.92 -32.46 6.65
N ILE A 491 -15.62 -32.26 6.85
CA ILE A 491 -14.72 -33.33 7.26
C ILE A 491 -14.04 -32.92 8.56
N SER A 492 -14.28 -33.78 9.54
CA SER A 492 -13.80 -33.81 10.92
C SER A 492 -12.29 -33.91 11.00
N VAL A 493 -11.68 -33.16 11.92
CA VAL A 493 -10.31 -33.38 12.39
C VAL A 493 -10.42 -34.18 13.70
N GLY A 494 -10.01 -35.44 13.66
CA GLY A 494 -9.83 -36.27 14.83
C GLY A 494 -8.35 -36.30 15.22
N LYS A 495 -8.09 -35.84 16.45
CA LYS A 495 -6.89 -35.96 17.30
C LYS A 495 -5.55 -35.45 16.76
#